data_AF-A0A5A7TCC8-F1
#
_entry.id   AF-A0A5A7TCC8-F1
#
_cell.length_a   1.000
_cell.length_b   1.000
_cell.length_c   1.000
_cell.angle_alpha   90.00
_cell.angle_beta   90.00
_cell.angle_gamma   90.00
#
_symmetry.space_group_name_H-M   'P 1'
#
loop_
_entity.id
_entity.type
_entity.pdbx_description
1 polymer ?
#
loop_
_entity_poly.entity_id
_entity_poly.type
_entity_poly.pdbx_seq_one_letter_code
_entity_poly.pdbx_strand_id
1 'polypeptide(L)'
;MDPNVRLTPFDGVPLDDPTLYRQLVGSLIYLTVTRPNIAYVVHIVNQFMAAPRTIHFAVVLRILRYIRGTLGHGLQFSSQSSLVLSGFSDADWVSDPTDR
;
A
#
# COMPACT_ATOMS: atom_id res chain seq x y z
N MET A 1 2.07 4.00 9.39
CA MET A 1 1.37 4.59 8.23
C MET A 1 0.22 5.34 8.84
N ASP A 2 0.16 6.66 8.70
CA ASP A 2 -1.01 7.38 9.22
C ASP A 2 -2.23 6.93 8.39
N PRO A 3 -3.22 6.27 9.01
CA PRO A 3 -4.39 5.76 8.30
C PRO A 3 -5.28 6.87 7.72
N ASN A 4 -4.99 8.14 8.07
CA ASN A 4 -5.78 9.32 7.72
C ASN A 4 -5.32 10.05 6.44
N VAL A 5 -4.31 9.56 5.71
CA VAL A 5 -3.91 10.17 4.43
C VAL A 5 -4.86 9.66 3.33
N ARG A 6 -5.89 10.46 3.04
CA ARG A 6 -6.88 10.18 1.98
C ARG A 6 -6.32 10.64 0.62
N LEU A 7 -6.13 9.70 -0.31
CA LEU A 7 -5.74 10.01 -1.70
C LEU A 7 -7.01 10.32 -2.49
N THR A 8 -7.06 11.45 -3.19
CA THR A 8 -8.18 11.79 -4.07
C THR A 8 -7.73 11.82 -5.53
N PRO A 9 -8.63 11.57 -6.50
CA PRO A 9 -8.30 11.58 -7.92
C PRO A 9 -7.89 12.97 -8.47
N PHE A 10 -8.17 14.03 -7.71
CA PHE A 10 -8.08 15.42 -8.16
C PHE A 10 -6.92 16.19 -7.53
N ASP A 11 -6.27 15.64 -6.50
CA ASP A 11 -5.17 16.28 -5.82
C ASP A 11 -3.84 16.09 -6.57
N GLY A 12 -2.98 17.11 -6.52
CA GLY A 12 -1.67 17.09 -7.19
C GLY A 12 -1.72 17.28 -8.70
N VAL A 13 -0.54 17.22 -9.33
CA VAL A 13 -0.35 17.48 -10.77
C VAL A 13 -0.32 16.13 -11.51
N PRO A 14 -1.00 15.98 -12.66
CA PRO A 14 -0.86 14.81 -13.52
C PRO A 14 0.62 14.53 -13.85
N LEU A 15 1.02 13.26 -13.89
CA LEU A 15 2.36 12.93 -14.39
C LEU A 15 2.39 13.07 -15.91
N ASP A 16 3.41 13.76 -16.42
CA ASP A 16 3.67 13.90 -17.87
C ASP A 16 3.91 12.54 -18.54
N ASP A 17 4.63 11.64 -17.85
CA ASP A 17 4.81 10.24 -18.28
C ASP A 17 4.35 9.26 -17.18
N PRO A 18 3.22 8.55 -17.37
CA PRO A 18 2.71 7.58 -16.41
C PRO A 18 3.41 6.21 -16.49
N THR A 19 4.33 6.00 -17.44
CA THR A 19 4.94 4.68 -17.69
C THR A 19 5.64 4.12 -16.47
N LEU A 20 6.51 4.93 -15.83
CA LEU A 20 7.26 4.51 -14.66
C LEU A 20 6.34 4.22 -13.46
N TYR A 21 5.28 5.02 -13.28
CA TYR A 21 4.25 4.76 -12.26
C TYR A 21 3.61 3.38 -12.47
N ARG A 22 3.14 3.10 -13.69
CA ARG A 22 2.46 1.85 -14.04
C ARG A 22 3.37 0.63 -13.87
N GLN A 23 4.63 0.73 -14.29
CA GLN A 23 5.63 -0.33 -14.11
C GLN A 23 5.86 -0.64 -12.63
N LEU A 24 6.07 0.38 -11.81
CA LEU A 24 6.29 0.19 -10.37
C LEU A 24 5.06 -0.40 -9.68
N VAL A 25 3.87 0.12 -9.95
CA VAL A 25 2.65 -0.44 -9.35
C VAL A 25 2.43 -1.87 -9.83
N GLY A 26 2.71 -2.20 -11.09
CA GLY A 26 2.69 -3.58 -11.59
C GLY A 26 3.64 -4.51 -10.82
N SER A 27 4.88 -4.09 -10.59
CA SER A 27 5.83 -4.85 -9.77
C SER A 27 5.37 -4.99 -8.31
N LEU A 28 4.76 -3.94 -7.75
CA LEU A 28 4.23 -3.96 -6.38
C LEU A 28 3.05 -4.92 -6.24
N ILE A 29 2.15 -5.00 -7.24
CA ILE A 29 1.05 -5.97 -7.27
C ILE A 29 1.61 -7.39 -7.17
N TYR A 30 2.64 -7.71 -7.94
CA TYR A 30 3.28 -9.02 -7.87
C TYR A 30 3.89 -9.29 -6.48
N LEU A 31 4.52 -8.28 -5.88
CA LEU A 31 5.13 -8.40 -4.56
C LEU A 31 4.12 -8.70 -3.44
N THR A 32 2.84 -8.28 -3.60
CA THR A 32 1.81 -8.55 -2.58
C THR A 32 1.60 -10.04 -2.29
N VAL A 33 1.94 -10.93 -3.24
CA VAL A 33 1.87 -12.39 -3.09
C VAL A 33 2.78 -12.88 -1.95
N THR A 34 3.98 -12.33 -1.82
CA THR A 34 4.95 -12.73 -0.78
C THR A 34 4.97 -11.76 0.40
N ARG A 35 4.39 -10.57 0.24
CA ARG A 35 4.28 -9.53 1.28
C ARG A 35 2.83 -9.00 1.37
N PRO A 36 1.91 -9.74 2.01
CA PRO A 36 0.50 -9.33 2.09
C PRO A 36 0.27 -8.06 2.93
N ASN A 37 1.21 -7.71 3.81
CA ASN A 37 1.14 -6.53 4.67
C ASN A 37 1.11 -5.18 3.89
N ILE A 38 1.47 -5.18 2.60
CA ILE A 38 1.35 -3.98 1.73
C ILE A 38 0.15 -4.05 0.77
N ALA A 39 -0.63 -5.13 0.78
CA ALA A 39 -1.68 -5.38 -0.23
C ALA A 39 -2.71 -4.25 -0.26
N TYR A 40 -3.15 -3.76 0.90
CA TYR A 40 -4.13 -2.68 0.99
C TYR A 40 -3.62 -1.38 0.34
N VAL A 41 -2.42 -0.92 0.71
CA VAL A 41 -1.90 0.34 0.16
C VAL A 41 -1.56 0.22 -1.33
N VAL A 42 -1.16 -0.96 -1.79
CA VAL A 42 -0.95 -1.26 -3.22
C VAL A 42 -2.26 -1.23 -3.99
N HIS A 43 -3.34 -1.76 -3.41
CA HIS A 43 -4.68 -1.71 -4.02
C HIS A 43 -5.12 -0.25 -4.23
N ILE A 44 -4.94 0.62 -3.23
CA ILE A 44 -5.30 2.05 -3.34
C ILE A 44 -4.54 2.73 -4.49
N VAL A 45 -3.21 2.58 -4.57
CA VAL A 45 -2.45 3.22 -5.67
C VAL A 45 -2.78 2.63 -7.05
N ASN A 46 -3.21 1.37 -7.12
CA ASN A 46 -3.65 0.75 -8.38
C ASN A 46 -4.92 1.39 -8.96
N GLN A 47 -5.77 2.00 -8.14
CA GLN A 47 -6.98 2.70 -8.61
C GLN A 47 -6.65 3.91 -9.50
N PHE A 48 -5.44 4.49 -9.38
CA PHE A 48 -5.03 5.68 -10.12
C PHE A 48 -4.17 5.40 -11.37
N MET A 49 -4.16 4.16 -11.87
CA MET A 49 -3.36 3.75 -13.04
C MET A 49 -3.69 4.50 -14.35
N ALA A 50 -4.96 4.92 -14.50
CA ALA A 50 -5.42 5.62 -15.69
C ALA A 50 -4.81 7.03 -15.80
N ALA A 51 -4.86 7.79 -14.70
CA ALA A 51 -4.38 9.17 -14.61
C ALA A 51 -3.61 9.39 -13.29
N PRO A 52 -2.37 8.88 -13.18
CA PRO A 52 -1.60 9.05 -11.96
C PRO A 52 -1.15 10.51 -11.80
N ARG A 53 -1.03 10.93 -10.54
CA ARG A 53 -0.65 12.30 -10.14
C ARG A 53 0.54 12.25 -9.19
N THR A 54 1.22 13.37 -9.02
CA THR A 54 2.43 13.49 -8.18
C THR A 54 2.23 12.95 -6.77
N ILE A 55 1.04 13.14 -6.19
CA ILE A 55 0.69 12.59 -4.87
C ILE A 55 0.63 11.06 -4.85
N HIS A 56 0.05 10.44 -5.89
CA HIS A 56 -0.03 8.98 -6.01
C HIS A 56 1.38 8.41 -6.14
N PHE A 57 2.22 9.08 -6.95
CA PHE A 57 3.60 8.66 -7.14
C PHE A 57 4.44 8.80 -5.86
N ALA A 58 4.23 9.84 -5.06
CA ALA A 58 4.86 9.97 -3.74
C ALA A 58 4.51 8.80 -2.80
N VAL A 59 3.27 8.30 -2.84
CA VAL A 59 2.86 7.12 -2.07
C VAL A 59 3.55 5.86 -2.58
N VAL A 60 3.65 5.66 -3.90
CA VAL A 60 4.43 4.55 -4.49
C VAL A 60 5.88 4.57 -3.99
N LEU A 61 6.54 5.73 -4.00
CA LEU A 61 7.90 5.88 -3.48
C LEU A 61 7.99 5.58 -1.98
N ARG A 62 6.96 5.96 -1.20
CA ARG A 62 6.89 5.63 0.23
C ARG A 62 6.74 4.12 0.47
N ILE A 63 5.96 3.42 -0.35
CA ILE A 63 5.86 1.95 -0.31
C ILE A 63 7.24 1.32 -0.60
N LEU A 64 7.94 1.77 -1.63
CA LEU A 64 9.29 1.27 -1.94
C LEU A 64 10.28 1.51 -0.81
N ARG A 65 10.22 2.68 -0.16
CA ARG A 65 11.04 2.99 1.02
C ARG A 65 10.72 2.06 2.20
N TYR A 66 9.44 1.76 2.41
CA TYR A 66 9.01 0.81 3.44
C TYR A 66 9.53 -0.61 3.15
N ILE A 67 9.40 -1.09 1.91
CA ILE A 67 9.91 -2.41 1.50
C ILE A 67 11.41 -2.49 1.76
N ARG A 68 12.18 -1.47 1.32
CA ARG A 68 13.62 -1.39 1.55
C ARG A 68 13.99 -1.45 3.04
N GLY A 69 13.26 -0.73 3.89
CA GLY A 69 13.50 -0.74 5.34
C GLY A 69 13.10 -2.05 6.04
N THR A 70 12.23 -2.86 5.40
CA THR A 70 11.69 -4.10 5.98
C THR A 70 12.15 -5.35 5.24
N LEU A 71 13.28 -5.30 4.52
CA LEU A 71 13.80 -6.46 3.80
C LEU A 71 14.10 -7.63 4.74
N GLY A 72 14.68 -7.36 5.92
CA GLY A 72 14.99 -8.36 6.95
C GLY A 72 13.89 -8.59 7.99
N HIS A 73 12.71 -7.97 7.85
CA HIS A 73 11.60 -8.15 8.79
C HIS A 73 10.64 -9.22 8.26
N GLY A 74 10.24 -10.14 9.14
CA GLY A 74 9.30 -11.21 8.81
C GLY A 74 8.61 -11.75 10.05
N LEU A 75 7.54 -12.50 9.85
CA LEU A 75 6.87 -13.22 10.92
C LEU A 75 7.55 -14.58 11.10
N GLN A 76 8.01 -14.87 12.32
CA GLN A 76 8.61 -16.16 12.65
C GLN A 76 7.59 -16.99 13.43
N PHE A 77 7.14 -18.09 12.83
CA PHE A 77 6.32 -19.09 13.49
C PHE A 77 7.20 -20.28 13.88
N SER A 78 7.57 -20.37 15.16
CA SER A 78 8.34 -21.50 15.68
C SER A 78 7.42 -22.71 15.89
N SER A 79 7.85 -23.90 15.45
CA SER A 79 7.15 -25.16 15.74
C SER A 79 7.13 -25.52 17.23
N GLN A 80 7.97 -24.88 18.03
CA GLN A 80 8.03 -25.04 19.49
C GLN A 80 7.13 -24.03 20.22
N SER A 81 6.51 -23.08 19.50
CA SER A 81 5.59 -22.11 20.12
C SER A 81 4.21 -22.72 20.33
N SER A 82 3.55 -22.39 21.45
CA SER A 82 2.14 -22.73 21.64
C SER A 82 1.30 -22.00 20.59
N LEU A 83 0.49 -22.73 19.81
CA LEU A 83 -0.43 -22.19 18.79
C LEU A 83 -1.64 -21.45 19.40
N VAL A 84 -1.41 -20.60 20.41
CA VAL A 84 -2.44 -19.79 21.04
C VAL A 84 -2.55 -18.47 20.28
N LEU A 85 -3.54 -18.37 19.40
CA LEU A 85 -3.83 -17.14 18.66
C LEU A 85 -4.63 -16.18 19.56
N SER A 86 -4.05 -15.03 19.88
CA SER A 86 -4.75 -13.92 20.55
C SER A 86 -4.82 -12.73 19.58
N GLY A 87 -6.02 -12.23 19.32
CA GLY A 87 -6.26 -11.10 18.42
C GLY A 87 -6.82 -9.91 19.16
N PHE A 88 -6.26 -8.73 18.91
CA PHE A 88 -6.79 -7.44 19.37
C PHE A 88 -7.18 -6.63 18.13
N SER A 89 -8.38 -6.05 18.12
CA SER A 89 -8.87 -5.21 17.02
C SER A 89 -9.22 -3.85 17.57
N ASP A 90 -8.66 -2.81 16.97
CA ASP A 90 -9.10 -1.43 17.15
C ASP A 90 -9.89 -1.03 15.90
N ALA A 91 -11.12 -0.55 16.09
CA ALA A 91 -12.08 -0.35 15.00
C ALA A 91 -12.37 1.13 14.81
N ASP A 92 -11.63 1.77 13.90
CA ASP A 92 -11.89 3.15 13.48
C ASP A 92 -12.85 3.13 12.27
N TRP A 93 -14.15 3.15 12.55
CA TRP A 93 -15.20 3.19 11.54
C TRP A 93 -15.35 4.59 10.91
N VAL A 94 -15.48 4.59 9.57
CA VAL A 94 -15.98 5.66 8.68
C VAL A 94 -14.97 6.71 8.21
N SER A 95 -14.46 6.51 6.98
CA SER A 95 -14.41 7.57 5.95
C SER A 95 -13.77 7.10 4.63
N ASP A 96 -14.56 6.50 3.74
CA ASP A 96 -14.18 6.44 2.31
C ASP A 96 -15.03 7.47 1.54
N PRO A 97 -14.42 8.56 1.01
CA PRO A 97 -15.14 9.54 0.20
C PRO A 97 -15.29 9.14 -1.28
N THR A 98 -14.83 7.95 -1.68
CA THR A 98 -14.76 7.51 -3.10
C THR A 98 -15.97 6.69 -3.54
N ASP A 99 -16.97 6.48 -2.68
CA ASP A 99 -18.22 5.82 -3.06
C ASP A 99 -19.12 6.76 -3.86
N ARG A 100 -19.00 6.69 -5.18
CA ARG A 100 -19.97 7.14 -6.18
C ARG A 100 -19.94 6.20 -7.39
#